data_AF-A0A376K4A2-F1
#
_entry.id   AF-A0A376K4A2-F1
#
_cell.length_a   1.000
_cell.length_b   1.000
_cell.length_c   1.000
_cell.angle_alpha   90.00
_cell.angle_beta   90.00
_cell.angle_gamma   90.00
#
_symmetry.space_group_name_H-M   'P 1'
#
loop_
_entity.id
_entity.type
_entity.pdbx_description
1 polymer ?
#
loop_
_entity_poly.entity_id
_entity_poly.type
_entity_poly.pdbx_seq_one_letter_code
_entity_poly.pdbx_strand_id
1 'polypeptide(L)'
;MLAKDRTNLKIEEIRMHKHHEIHRVKPLMPALCRIRQGKKVINWETHSLTVDNNQIILFPCGYEFYIANYPEAGLYLAEMLYYPIDLIEKFQNLYAITDQIRNTTGFCLPQNPELIYCWEQLKTSISRGFSTQIQEHLAMGVLLSLGAHHVNCLLLSDSKQSLTSRCYNLMLSG
;
A
#
# COMPACT_ATOMS: atom_id res chain seq x y z
N MET A 1 -11.46 30.58 6.17
CA MET A 1 -11.92 29.45 5.34
C MET A 1 -10.82 28.40 5.41
N LEU A 2 -10.94 27.43 6.34
CA LEU A 2 -9.91 26.41 6.55
C LEU A 2 -9.83 25.57 5.27
N ALA A 3 -8.62 25.43 4.71
CA ALA A 3 -8.38 24.47 3.65
C ALA A 3 -8.93 23.12 4.12
N LYS A 4 -9.77 22.49 3.31
CA LYS A 4 -10.16 21.10 3.54
C LYS A 4 -8.86 20.31 3.45
N ASP A 5 -8.28 19.93 4.59
CA ASP A 5 -7.18 18.97 4.66
C ASP A 5 -7.69 17.67 4.05
N ARG A 6 -7.57 17.55 2.73
CA ARG A 6 -7.83 16.32 2.01
C ARG A 6 -6.62 15.45 2.26
N THR A 7 -6.77 14.48 3.15
CA THR A 7 -5.89 13.33 3.16
C THR A 7 -5.95 12.68 1.79
N ASN A 8 -4.80 12.55 1.12
CA ASN A 8 -4.68 11.86 -0.18
C ASN A 8 -4.81 10.34 -0.05
N LEU A 9 -5.42 9.86 1.05
CA LEU A 9 -5.71 8.47 1.30
C LEU A 9 -6.79 8.01 0.33
N LYS A 10 -6.46 6.99 -0.48
CA LYS A 10 -7.35 6.52 -1.55
C LYS A 10 -7.34 5.01 -1.61
N ILE A 11 -8.53 4.44 -1.76
CA ILE A 11 -8.70 3.04 -2.15
C ILE A 11 -9.27 2.97 -3.57
N GLU A 12 -8.60 2.23 -4.45
CA GLU A 12 -9.03 2.01 -5.83
C GLU A 12 -9.32 0.54 -6.07
N GLU A 13 -10.41 0.26 -6.77
CA GLU A 13 -10.71 -1.10 -7.25
C GLU A 13 -10.13 -1.30 -8.65
N ILE A 14 -9.32 -2.35 -8.80
CA ILE A 14 -8.80 -2.80 -10.09
C ILE A 14 -9.60 -4.03 -10.51
N ARG A 15 -10.29 -3.91 -11.64
CA ARG A 15 -11.11 -4.98 -12.22
C ARG A 15 -10.64 -5.31 -13.64
N MET A 16 -10.40 -6.59 -13.91
CA MET A 16 -10.00 -7.05 -15.24
C MET A 16 -10.67 -8.39 -15.57
N HIS A 17 -11.06 -8.58 -16.83
CA HIS A 17 -11.67 -9.85 -17.31
C HIS A 17 -10.73 -10.62 -18.24
N LYS A 18 -9.58 -10.05 -18.55
CA LYS A 18 -8.52 -10.65 -19.37
C LYS A 18 -7.19 -10.50 -18.66
N HIS A 19 -6.27 -11.39 -18.97
CA HIS A 19 -4.89 -11.29 -18.54
C HIS A 19 -4.28 -9.95 -18.99
N HIS A 20 -3.55 -9.30 -18.08
CA HIS A 20 -2.92 -8.02 -18.34
C HIS A 20 -1.55 -7.98 -17.69
N GLU A 21 -0.52 -7.73 -18.50
CA GLU A 21 0.84 -7.48 -18.07
C GLU A 21 1.14 -5.98 -18.15
N ILE A 22 1.70 -5.45 -17.07
CA ILE A 22 2.17 -4.08 -16.96
C ILE A 22 3.66 -4.15 -16.66
N HIS A 23 4.46 -3.72 -17.63
CA HIS A 23 5.90 -3.68 -17.49
C HIS A 23 6.33 -2.40 -16.75
N ARG A 24 7.28 -2.54 -15.81
CA ARG A 24 8.02 -1.42 -15.19
C ARG A 24 7.15 -0.40 -14.46
N VAL A 25 6.40 -0.86 -13.46
CA VAL A 25 5.65 -0.02 -12.53
C VAL A 25 6.58 0.49 -11.44
N LYS A 26 6.67 1.81 -11.27
CA LYS A 26 7.33 2.46 -10.12
C LYS A 26 6.28 3.15 -9.26
N PRO A 27 5.89 2.56 -8.12
CA PRO A 27 4.97 3.23 -7.20
C PRO A 27 5.57 4.58 -6.76
N LEU A 28 4.83 5.66 -7.01
CA LEU A 28 5.18 7.01 -6.55
C LEU A 28 4.73 7.26 -5.11
N MET A 29 3.75 6.49 -4.64
CA MET A 29 3.26 6.50 -3.26
C MET A 29 3.31 5.07 -2.71
N PRO A 30 3.55 4.89 -1.41
CA PRO A 30 3.46 3.59 -0.78
C PRO A 30 2.04 3.08 -0.90
N ALA A 31 1.89 1.80 -1.23
CA ALA A 31 0.57 1.21 -1.38
C ALA A 31 0.50 -0.20 -0.83
N LEU A 32 -0.71 -0.60 -0.46
CA LEU A 32 -1.07 -1.97 -0.17
C LEU A 32 -1.99 -2.47 -1.28
N CYS A 33 -1.78 -3.71 -1.72
CA CYS A 33 -2.68 -4.35 -2.68
C CYS A 33 -3.28 -5.61 -2.07
N ARG A 34 -4.61 -5.61 -1.96
CA ARG A 34 -5.38 -6.77 -1.53
C ARG A 34 -6.07 -7.41 -2.72
N ILE A 35 -5.77 -8.67 -3.00
CA ILE A 35 -6.45 -9.42 -4.06
C ILE A 35 -7.73 -10.01 -3.46
N ARG A 36 -8.85 -9.82 -4.16
CA ARG A 36 -10.17 -10.38 -3.79
C ARG A 36 -10.50 -11.60 -4.64
N GLN A 37 -10.07 -11.61 -5.91
CA GLN A 37 -10.25 -12.73 -6.84
C GLN A 37 -9.16 -12.73 -7.91
N GLY A 38 -8.72 -13.93 -8.31
CA GLY A 38 -7.62 -14.11 -9.26
C GLY A 38 -6.25 -14.10 -8.59
N LYS A 39 -5.21 -13.97 -9.40
CA LYS A 39 -3.81 -13.98 -8.95
C LYS A 39 -3.05 -12.80 -9.53
N LYS A 40 -2.06 -12.28 -8.80
CA LYS A 40 -1.10 -11.29 -9.29
C LYS A 40 0.29 -11.89 -9.23
N VAL A 41 1.03 -11.80 -10.33
CA VAL A 41 2.47 -12.04 -10.33
C VAL A 41 3.17 -10.70 -10.22
N ILE A 42 4.12 -10.60 -9.29
CA ILE A 42 5.01 -9.45 -9.13
C ILE A 42 6.45 -9.92 -9.26
N ASN A 43 7.23 -9.24 -10.10
CA ASN A 43 8.67 -9.46 -10.22
C ASN A 43 9.41 -8.18 -9.86
N TRP A 44 10.48 -8.33 -9.08
CA TRP A 44 11.40 -7.25 -8.73
C TRP A 44 12.81 -7.82 -8.67
N GLU A 45 13.78 -7.11 -9.25
CA GLU A 45 15.17 -7.59 -9.33
C GLU A 45 15.24 -9.04 -9.86
N THR A 46 15.74 -9.98 -9.06
CA THR A 46 15.82 -11.43 -9.38
C THR A 46 14.69 -12.26 -8.76
N HIS A 47 13.72 -11.61 -8.11
CA HIS A 47 12.63 -12.27 -7.40
C HIS A 47 11.34 -12.24 -8.22
N SER A 48 10.54 -13.30 -8.05
CA SER A 48 9.22 -13.46 -8.66
C SER A 48 8.29 -14.08 -7.63
N LEU A 49 7.10 -13.52 -7.46
CA LEU A 49 6.13 -14.01 -6.50
C LEU A 49 4.71 -13.98 -7.09
N THR A 50 3.99 -15.09 -6.94
CA THR A 50 2.56 -15.20 -7.29
C THR A 50 1.73 -15.07 -6.03
N VAL A 51 0.84 -14.08 -6.01
CA VAL A 51 0.01 -13.71 -4.87
C VAL A 51 -1.45 -13.99 -5.22
N ASP A 52 -2.19 -14.58 -4.29
CA ASP A 52 -3.64 -14.75 -4.36
C ASP A 52 -4.34 -13.96 -3.24
N ASN A 53 -5.61 -14.29 -2.98
CA ASN A 53 -6.42 -13.62 -1.97
C ASN A 53 -6.10 -14.01 -0.51
N ASN A 54 -5.12 -14.88 -0.27
CA ASN A 54 -4.64 -15.23 1.08
C ASN A 54 -3.55 -14.28 1.58
N GLN A 55 -3.03 -13.42 0.69
CA GLN A 55 -1.91 -12.54 0.98
C GLN A 55 -2.25 -11.08 0.62
N ILE A 56 -1.51 -10.16 1.21
CA ILE A 56 -1.49 -8.74 0.85
C ILE A 56 -0.11 -8.38 0.33
N ILE A 57 -0.05 -7.51 -0.68
CA ILE A 57 1.20 -7.06 -1.28
C ILE A 57 1.53 -5.68 -0.76
N LEU A 58 2.79 -5.48 -0.40
CA LEU A 58 3.39 -4.20 -0.04
C LEU A 58 4.06 -3.63 -1.30
N PHE A 59 3.60 -2.48 -1.76
CA PHE A 59 4.22 -1.72 -2.84
C PHE A 59 4.96 -0.52 -2.25
N PRO A 60 6.26 -0.66 -1.90
CA PRO A 60 7.07 0.46 -1.47
C PRO A 60 7.31 1.47 -2.58
N CYS A 61 7.58 2.70 -2.17
CA CYS A 61 8.14 3.71 -3.07
C CYS A 61 9.54 3.30 -3.55
N GLY A 62 9.85 3.66 -4.81
CA GLY A 62 11.19 3.58 -5.40
C GLY A 62 11.69 2.21 -5.84
N TYR A 63 10.90 1.15 -5.66
CA TYR A 63 11.12 -0.13 -6.32
C TYR A 63 10.47 -0.14 -7.71
N GLU A 64 11.10 -0.85 -8.65
CA GLU A 64 10.53 -1.12 -9.97
C GLU A 64 9.97 -2.54 -9.99
N PHE A 65 8.70 -2.67 -10.36
CA PHE A 65 7.99 -3.94 -10.44
C PHE A 65 7.55 -4.26 -11.86
N TYR A 66 7.58 -5.53 -12.22
CA TYR A 66 6.79 -6.07 -13.33
C TYR A 66 5.57 -6.75 -12.75
N ILE A 67 4.38 -6.43 -13.26
CA ILE A 67 3.12 -6.89 -12.70
C ILE A 67 2.32 -7.61 -13.79
N ALA A 68 1.80 -8.79 -13.47
CA ALA A 68 0.82 -9.47 -14.31
C ALA A 68 -0.40 -9.88 -13.48
N ASN A 69 -1.60 -9.56 -13.98
CA ASN A 69 -2.86 -9.87 -13.33
C ASN A 69 -3.56 -11.01 -14.07
N TYR A 70 -3.88 -12.09 -13.38
CA TYR A 70 -4.50 -13.30 -13.92
C TYR A 70 -5.93 -13.44 -13.37
N PRO A 71 -6.96 -13.27 -14.22
CA PRO A 71 -8.34 -13.55 -13.85
C PRO A 71 -8.54 -15.03 -13.49
N GLU A 72 -9.38 -15.28 -12.49
CA GLU A 72 -9.87 -16.61 -12.13
C GLU A 72 -11.38 -16.64 -12.28
N ALA A 73 -11.92 -17.71 -12.89
CA ALA A 73 -13.33 -17.76 -13.30
C ALA A 73 -13.78 -16.53 -14.12
N GLY A 74 -12.88 -15.99 -14.95
CA GLY A 74 -13.16 -14.84 -15.83
C GLY A 74 -13.05 -13.46 -15.18
N LEU A 75 -12.64 -13.37 -13.90
CA LEU A 75 -12.51 -12.10 -13.19
C LEU A 75 -11.22 -12.02 -12.36
N TYR A 76 -10.52 -10.90 -12.50
CA TYR A 76 -9.51 -10.42 -11.57
C TYR A 76 -10.06 -9.21 -10.83
N LEU A 77 -9.97 -9.23 -9.50
CA LEU A 77 -10.41 -8.15 -8.63
C LEU A 77 -9.38 -7.91 -7.54
N ALA A 78 -8.89 -6.68 -7.46
CA ALA A 78 -7.99 -6.23 -6.40
C ALA A 78 -8.31 -4.82 -5.93
N GLU A 79 -7.83 -4.49 -4.75
CA GLU A 79 -8.00 -3.19 -4.11
C GLU A 79 -6.61 -2.62 -3.80
N MET A 80 -6.35 -1.42 -4.29
CA MET A 80 -5.12 -0.67 -4.04
C MET A 80 -5.40 0.41 -3.01
N LEU A 81 -4.76 0.34 -1.85
CA LEU A 81 -4.80 1.38 -0.82
C LEU A 81 -3.50 2.18 -0.87
N TYR A 82 -3.59 3.45 -1.22
CA TYR A 82 -2.44 4.36 -1.30
C TYR A 82 -2.32 5.17 -0.01
N TYR A 83 -1.12 5.20 0.57
CA TYR A 83 -0.83 5.91 1.79
C TYR A 83 -0.12 7.23 1.53
N PRO A 84 -0.61 8.34 2.10
CA PRO A 84 0.16 9.57 2.23
C PRO A 84 1.42 9.32 3.09
N ILE A 85 2.57 9.89 2.68
CA ILE A 85 3.85 9.68 3.37
C ILE A 85 3.79 10.22 4.81
N ASP A 86 3.20 11.39 4.99
CA ASP A 86 2.98 12.06 6.28
C ASP A 86 2.15 11.19 7.25
N LEU A 87 1.20 10.40 6.75
CA LEU A 87 0.43 9.48 7.57
C LEU A 87 1.30 8.30 8.07
N ILE A 88 2.21 7.79 7.24
CA ILE A 88 3.14 6.72 7.65
C ILE A 88 4.17 7.26 8.65
N GLU A 89 4.70 8.46 8.42
CA GLU A 89 5.62 9.12 9.37
C GLU A 89 4.94 9.37 10.72
N LYS A 90 3.69 9.87 10.72
CA LYS A 90 2.88 10.04 11.92
C LYS A 90 2.68 8.70 12.65
N PHE A 91 2.40 7.63 11.91
CA PHE A 91 2.27 6.29 12.47
C PHE A 91 3.56 5.81 13.14
N GLN A 92 4.72 5.95 12.47
CA GLN A 92 6.01 5.54 13.03
C GLN A 92 6.34 6.28 14.33
N ASN A 93 6.06 7.58 14.38
CA ASN A 93 6.26 8.40 15.58
C ASN A 93 5.36 7.96 16.75
N LEU A 94 4.12 7.58 16.48
CA LEU A 94 3.16 7.15 17.50
C LEU A 94 3.49 5.77 18.09
N TYR A 95 3.96 4.84 17.27
CA TYR A 95 4.18 3.45 17.69
C TYR A 95 5.66 3.10 17.93
N ALA A 96 6.55 4.09 17.94
CA ALA A 96 7.99 3.96 18.22
C ALA A 96 8.64 2.79 17.47
N ILE A 97 8.31 2.66 16.18
CA ILE A 97 8.81 1.59 15.33
C ILE A 97 10.29 1.88 15.06
N THR A 98 11.17 1.20 15.79
CA THR A 98 12.62 1.31 15.59
C THR A 98 13.05 0.51 14.36
N ASP A 99 14.09 0.98 13.68
CA ASP A 99 14.75 0.25 12.59
C ASP A 99 15.36 -1.04 13.12
N GLN A 100 14.57 -2.12 13.17
CA GLN A 100 15.10 -3.46 13.35
C GLN A 100 15.56 -4.03 12.00
N ILE A 101 16.63 -4.81 12.07
CA ILE A 101 17.40 -5.34 10.95
C ILE A 101 16.48 -5.98 9.90
N ARG A 102 16.63 -5.47 8.66
CA ARG A 102 15.90 -5.86 7.45
C ARG A 102 16.15 -7.33 7.11
N ASN A 103 15.31 -8.23 7.60
CA ASN A 103 15.36 -9.64 7.23
C ASN A 103 14.01 -10.15 6.71
N THR A 104 13.31 -9.33 5.92
CA THR A 104 12.10 -9.77 5.21
C THR A 104 12.30 -9.59 3.71
N THR A 105 12.70 -10.68 3.06
CA THR A 105 12.86 -10.82 1.60
C THR A 105 11.53 -10.80 0.83
N GLY A 106 10.44 -10.33 1.43
CA GLY A 106 9.10 -10.46 0.88
C GLY A 106 8.33 -9.15 0.91
N PHE A 107 7.81 -8.75 -0.25
CA PHE A 107 6.79 -7.71 -0.39
C PHE A 107 5.38 -8.26 -0.16
N CYS A 108 5.22 -9.37 0.56
CA CYS A 108 3.96 -10.06 0.73
C CYS A 108 3.80 -10.57 2.15
N LEU A 109 2.59 -10.44 2.69
CA LEU A 109 2.22 -10.91 4.03
C LEU A 109 0.94 -11.73 3.96
N PRO A 110 0.77 -12.74 4.83
CA PRO A 110 -0.52 -13.41 4.96
C PRO A 110 -1.58 -12.41 5.41
N GLN A 111 -2.79 -12.52 4.85
CA GLN A 111 -3.94 -11.81 5.39
C GLN A 111 -4.32 -12.44 6.73
N ASN A 112 -4.66 -11.59 7.69
CA ASN A 112 -5.18 -12.01 8.99
C ASN A 112 -6.55 -11.35 9.24
N PRO A 113 -7.36 -11.86 10.19
CA PRO A 113 -8.70 -11.32 10.44
C PRO A 113 -8.72 -9.83 10.83
N GLU A 114 -7.71 -9.35 11.56
CA GLU A 114 -7.61 -7.94 11.96
C GLU A 114 -7.38 -7.04 10.74
N LEU A 115 -6.48 -7.42 9.85
CA LEU A 115 -6.22 -6.72 8.59
C LEU A 115 -7.48 -6.63 7.74
N ILE A 116 -8.19 -7.74 7.59
CA ILE A 116 -9.44 -7.78 6.85
C ILE A 116 -10.46 -6.84 7.47
N TYR A 117 -10.63 -6.90 8.80
CA TYR A 117 -11.58 -6.04 9.52
C TYR A 117 -11.25 -4.55 9.34
N CYS A 118 -10.01 -4.14 9.64
CA CYS A 118 -9.55 -2.76 9.52
C CYS A 118 -9.70 -2.24 8.08
N TRP A 119 -9.39 -3.08 7.09
CA TRP A 119 -9.51 -2.73 5.68
C TRP A 119 -10.96 -2.44 5.28
N GLU A 120 -11.92 -3.28 5.67
CA GLU A 120 -13.34 -3.07 5.34
C GLU A 120 -13.90 -1.82 6.05
N GLN A 121 -13.49 -1.56 7.29
CA GLN A 121 -13.88 -0.34 8.01
C GLN A 121 -13.35 0.90 7.30
N LEU A 122 -12.08 0.88 6.90
CA LEU A 122 -11.48 1.99 6.16
C LEU A 122 -12.19 2.22 4.83
N LYS A 123 -12.37 1.16 4.03
CA LYS A 123 -13.08 1.22 2.74
C LYS A 123 -14.48 1.81 2.90
N THR A 124 -15.21 1.37 3.92
CA THR A 124 -16.55 1.90 4.25
C THR A 124 -16.47 3.39 4.58
N SER A 125 -15.54 3.81 5.43
CA SER A 125 -15.38 5.21 5.84
C SER A 125 -15.04 6.16 4.66
N ILE A 126 -14.25 5.69 3.70
CA ILE A 126 -13.93 6.43 2.47
C ILE A 126 -15.19 6.53 1.60
N SER A 127 -15.88 5.40 1.36
CA SER A 127 -17.07 5.37 0.51
C SER A 127 -18.23 6.22 1.04
N ARG A 128 -18.35 6.33 2.37
CA ARG A 128 -19.39 7.10 3.05
C ARG A 128 -19.01 8.57 3.27
N GLY A 129 -17.79 8.97 2.91
CA GLY A 129 -17.31 10.33 3.10
C GLY A 129 -17.23 10.75 4.57
N PHE A 130 -16.82 9.85 5.46
CA PHE A 130 -16.57 10.19 6.87
C PHE A 130 -15.42 11.19 7.01
N SER A 131 -15.24 11.73 8.22
CA SER A 131 -14.20 12.72 8.46
C SER A 131 -12.80 12.16 8.19
N THR A 132 -11.89 13.03 7.78
CA THR A 132 -10.51 12.66 7.45
C THR A 132 -9.77 12.09 8.65
N GLN A 133 -10.04 12.60 9.86
CA GLN A 133 -9.47 12.06 11.09
C GLN A 133 -9.88 10.60 11.35
N ILE A 134 -11.13 10.24 11.07
CA ILE A 134 -11.60 8.85 11.21
C ILE A 134 -10.94 7.97 10.15
N GLN A 135 -10.82 8.45 8.91
CA GLN A 135 -10.15 7.72 7.83
C GLN A 135 -8.66 7.49 8.13
N GLU A 136 -7.94 8.51 8.62
CA GLU A 136 -6.55 8.37 9.06
C GLU A 136 -6.42 7.35 10.19
N HIS A 137 -7.29 7.42 11.19
CA HIS A 137 -7.25 6.49 12.32
C HIS A 137 -7.47 5.04 11.87
N LEU A 138 -8.44 4.81 10.98
CA LEU A 138 -8.69 3.48 10.41
C LEU A 138 -7.53 3.00 9.54
N ALA A 139 -6.90 3.91 8.77
CA ALA A 139 -5.72 3.59 7.99
C ALA A 139 -4.51 3.24 8.85
N MET A 140 -4.33 3.88 10.01
CA MET A 140 -3.36 3.46 11.01
C MET A 140 -3.69 2.07 11.59
N GLY A 141 -4.98 1.76 11.80
CA GLY A 141 -5.43 0.43 12.18
C GLY A 141 -5.03 -0.65 11.16
N VAL A 142 -5.15 -0.34 9.85
CA VAL A 142 -4.63 -1.22 8.79
C VAL A 142 -3.10 -1.39 8.93
N LEU A 143 -2.33 -0.32 9.14
CA LEU A 143 -0.88 -0.43 9.34
C LEU A 143 -0.51 -1.26 10.58
N LEU A 144 -1.22 -1.11 11.70
CA LEU A 144 -1.02 -1.93 12.90
C LEU A 144 -1.21 -3.42 12.60
N SER A 145 -2.25 -3.76 11.84
CA SER A 145 -2.58 -5.15 11.51
C SER A 145 -1.56 -5.86 10.60
N LEU A 146 -0.64 -5.11 9.97
CA LEU A 146 0.51 -5.67 9.24
C LEU A 146 1.64 -6.08 10.19
N GLY A 147 1.68 -5.54 11.41
CA GLY A 147 2.81 -5.62 12.33
C GLY A 147 3.88 -4.55 12.05
N ALA A 148 4.45 -4.00 13.13
CA ALA A 148 5.35 -2.83 13.09
C ALA A 148 6.54 -2.99 12.12
N HIS A 149 7.13 -4.19 12.04
CA HIS A 149 8.30 -4.47 11.18
C HIS A 149 8.02 -4.32 9.69
N HIS A 150 6.79 -4.56 9.24
CA HIS A 150 6.45 -4.55 7.82
C HIS A 150 6.08 -3.16 7.31
N VAL A 151 5.70 -2.25 8.20
CA VAL A 151 5.38 -0.87 7.82
C VAL A 151 6.64 -0.13 7.38
N ASN A 152 7.79 -0.45 7.98
CA ASN A 152 9.08 0.09 7.54
C ASN A 152 9.44 -0.35 6.12
N CYS A 153 8.92 -1.48 5.64
CA CYS A 153 9.11 -1.90 4.26
C CYS A 153 8.36 -1.00 3.27
N LEU A 154 7.31 -0.27 3.68
CA LEU A 154 6.53 0.61 2.80
C LEU A 154 7.25 1.93 2.50
N LEU A 155 8.06 2.40 3.44
CA LEU A 155 8.91 3.56 3.22
C LEU A 155 10.23 3.14 2.57
N LEU A 156 10.76 4.06 1.77
CA LEU A 156 12.06 3.92 1.15
C LEU A 156 13.13 3.65 2.21
N SER A 157 13.75 2.49 2.11
CA SER A 157 14.87 2.09 2.95
C SER A 157 16.17 2.26 2.15
N ASP A 158 16.43 3.45 1.61
CA ASP A 158 17.78 3.78 1.20
C ASP A 158 18.14 5.24 1.44
N SER A 159 19.21 5.42 2.20
CA SER A 159 19.82 6.68 2.63
C SER A 159 20.32 7.57 1.47
N LYS A 160 20.04 7.18 0.21
CA LYS A 160 20.44 7.89 -1.00
C LYS A 160 19.36 8.78 -1.63
N GLN A 161 18.16 8.88 -1.09
CA GLN A 161 17.07 9.65 -1.71
C GLN A 161 16.40 10.69 -0.80
N SER A 162 17.17 11.35 0.07
CA SER A 162 16.69 12.59 0.74
C SER A 162 16.29 13.70 -0.25
N LEU A 163 16.68 13.61 -1.52
CA LEU A 163 16.33 14.55 -2.59
C LEU A 163 15.00 14.21 -3.30
N THR A 164 14.69 12.93 -3.55
CA THR A 164 13.46 12.54 -4.27
C THR A 164 12.22 12.82 -3.43
N SER A 165 12.26 12.53 -2.14
CA SER A 165 11.17 12.85 -1.20
C SER A 165 10.95 14.37 -1.07
N ARG A 166 12.04 15.16 -1.09
CA ARG A 166 11.96 16.63 -1.09
C ARG A 166 11.37 17.18 -2.40
N CYS A 167 11.72 16.59 -3.54
CA CYS A 167 11.14 16.97 -4.84
C CYS A 167 9.66 16.62 -4.95
N TYR A 168 9.23 15.49 -4.37
CA TYR A 168 7.82 15.09 -4.35
C TYR A 168 6.95 16.05 -3.53
N ASN A 169 7.42 16.45 -2.34
CA ASN A 169 6.75 17.46 -1.53
C ASN A 169 6.67 18.82 -2.23
N LEU A 170 7.69 19.21 -3.00
CA LEU A 170 7.67 20.45 -3.80
C LEU A 170 6.70 20.41 -4.97
N MET A 171 6.46 19.24 -5.60
CA MET A 171 5.53 19.13 -6.73
C MET A 171 4.06 19.00 -6.30
N LEU A 172 3.78 18.50 -5.09
CA LEU A 172 2.42 18.39 -4.55
C LEU A 172 1.97 19.60 -3.70
N SER A 173 2.88 20.52 -3.39
CA SER A 173 2.58 21.75 -2.63
C SER A 173 2.40 23.00 -3.51
N GLY A 174 2.31 22.83 -4.84
CA GLY A 174 2.02 23.88 -5.82
C GLY A 174 0.56 23.94 -6.22
#